data_AF-A0A1Y2HMQ3-F1
#
_entry.id   AF-A0A1Y2HMQ3-F1
#
_cell.length_a   1.000
_cell.length_b   1.000
_cell.length_c   1.000
_cell.angle_alpha   90.00
_cell.angle_beta   90.00
_cell.angle_gamma   90.00
#
_symmetry.space_group_name_H-M   'P 1'
#
loop_
_entity.id
_entity.type
_entity.pdbx_description
1 polymer ?
#
loop_
_entity_poly.entity_id
_entity_poly.type
_entity_poly.pdbx_seq_one_letter_code
_entity_poly.pdbx_strand_id
1 'polypeptide(L)'
;MYKGTMKACLILSLVYLLALTSLLALANPAPFRGGPSGLPPHNPRATIKYAKNGGTVHLAIDGDHNSVAKQCRGLEGTLALELVDSHTRYPNESRRAYSLLLFHEWGCKVVNGKMPVEVAYFDGHGSDVLKDAQGNVVIPKSVKLIPCIEPLMDSTLCRG
;
A
#
# COMPACT_ATOMS: atom_id res chain seq x y z
N MET A 1 -48.19 27.18 -53.45
CA MET A 1 -48.36 27.38 -51.99
C MET A 1 -47.68 26.23 -51.25
N TYR A 2 -46.42 26.38 -50.86
CA TYR A 2 -45.69 25.42 -50.03
C TYR A 2 -45.74 25.89 -48.58
N LYS A 3 -46.73 25.41 -47.82
CA LYS A 3 -47.03 25.88 -46.47
C LYS A 3 -47.24 24.68 -45.55
N GLY A 4 -46.22 23.82 -45.41
CA GLY A 4 -46.41 22.58 -44.64
C GLY A 4 -45.17 21.84 -44.13
N THR A 5 -43.96 22.16 -44.58
CA THR A 5 -42.78 21.31 -44.31
C THR A 5 -41.67 21.95 -43.48
N MET A 6 -41.82 23.20 -43.03
CA MET A 6 -40.77 23.89 -42.26
C MET A 6 -40.77 23.62 -40.75
N LYS A 7 -41.85 23.07 -40.17
CA LYS A 7 -41.94 22.84 -38.72
C LYS A 7 -41.29 21.53 -38.26
N ALA A 8 -41.18 20.53 -39.14
CA ALA A 8 -40.64 19.21 -38.78
C ALA A 8 -39.11 19.20 -38.64
N CYS A 9 -38.39 20.02 -39.43
CA CYS A 9 -36.93 20.11 -39.34
C CYS A 9 -36.43 20.80 -38.06
N LEU A 10 -37.16 21.78 -37.53
CA LEU A 10 -36.76 22.52 -36.33
C LEU A 10 -36.87 21.69 -35.04
N ILE A 11 -37.81 20.75 -34.99
CA ILE A 11 -37.99 19.88 -33.81
C ILE A 11 -36.89 18.82 -33.77
N LEU A 12 -36.46 18.30 -34.92
CA LEU A 12 -35.39 17.30 -34.99
C LEU A 12 -34.02 17.87 -34.59
N SER A 13 -33.72 19.14 -34.91
CA SER A 13 -32.43 19.74 -34.51
C SER A 13 -32.35 20.04 -33.00
N LEU A 14 -33.49 20.34 -32.36
CA LEU A 14 -33.53 20.65 -30.93
C LEU A 14 -33.28 19.39 -30.06
N VAL A 15 -33.78 18.22 -30.50
CA VAL A 15 -33.53 16.95 -29.80
C VAL A 15 -32.07 16.51 -29.93
N TYR A 16 -31.42 16.79 -31.06
CA TYR A 16 -30.00 16.47 -31.25
C TYR A 16 -29.06 17.35 -30.40
N LEU A 17 -29.42 18.62 -30.18
CA LEU A 17 -28.65 19.53 -29.32
C LEU A 17 -28.76 19.22 -27.82
N LEU A 18 -29.87 18.63 -27.37
CA LEU A 18 -30.05 18.19 -25.98
C LEU A 18 -29.31 16.89 -25.64
N ALA A 19 -28.90 16.11 -26.65
CA ALA A 19 -28.16 14.85 -26.44
C ALA A 19 -26.64 15.04 -26.28
N LEU A 20 -26.08 16.21 -26.67
CA LEU A 20 -24.63 16.47 -26.59
C LEU A 20 -24.17 17.13 -25.28
N THR A 21 -25.08 17.63 -24.44
CA THR A 21 -24.70 18.38 -23.22
C THR A 21 -24.47 17.52 -21.99
N SER A 22 -24.71 16.20 -22.05
CA SER A 22 -24.51 15.29 -20.90
C SER A 22 -23.08 14.74 -20.75
N LEU A 23 -22.14 15.10 -21.62
CA LEU A 23 -20.77 14.55 -21.62
C LEU A 23 -19.71 15.43 -20.92
N LEU A 24 -20.11 16.58 -20.35
CA LEU A 24 -19.21 17.46 -19.60
C LEU A 24 -19.61 17.55 -18.12
N ALA A 25 -19.84 16.40 -17.49
CA ALA A 25 -19.60 16.31 -16.06
C ALA A 25 -18.08 16.36 -15.87
N LEU A 26 -17.56 17.56 -15.62
CA LEU A 26 -16.23 17.76 -15.08
C LEU A 26 -16.07 16.79 -13.90
N ALA A 27 -15.25 15.77 -14.08
CA ALA A 27 -14.62 15.05 -13.00
C ALA A 27 -13.72 16.06 -12.28
N ASN A 28 -14.31 16.85 -11.39
CA ASN A 28 -13.57 17.57 -10.37
C ASN A 28 -12.87 16.47 -9.56
N PRO A 29 -11.52 16.36 -9.58
CA PRO A 29 -10.85 15.42 -8.70
C PRO A 29 -11.15 15.90 -7.28
N ALA A 30 -12.20 15.35 -6.68
CA ALA A 30 -12.43 15.49 -5.27
C ALA A 30 -11.13 15.09 -4.58
N PRO A 31 -10.61 15.89 -3.63
CA PRO A 31 -9.46 15.46 -2.85
C PRO A 31 -9.78 14.07 -2.32
N PHE A 32 -8.88 13.12 -2.56
CA PHE A 32 -9.00 11.71 -2.20
C PHE A 32 -9.23 11.61 -0.68
N ARG A 33 -10.48 11.78 -0.24
CA ARG A 33 -10.95 11.40 1.08
C ARG A 33 -11.00 9.88 1.00
N GLY A 34 -9.96 9.22 1.52
CA GLY A 34 -9.96 7.78 1.70
C GLY A 34 -11.34 7.36 2.22
N GLY A 35 -11.97 6.42 1.52
CA GLY A 35 -13.34 6.05 1.80
C GLY A 35 -13.54 5.60 3.26
N PRO A 36 -14.78 5.56 3.76
CA PRO A 36 -15.13 5.11 5.10
C PRO A 36 -14.85 3.62 5.39
N SER A 37 -14.01 2.96 4.57
CA SER A 37 -13.87 1.51 4.49
C SER A 37 -12.76 0.92 5.37
N GLY A 38 -11.95 1.73 6.06
CA GLY A 38 -10.85 1.23 6.90
C GLY A 38 -9.77 0.44 6.12
N LEU A 39 -9.78 0.50 4.79
CA LEU A 39 -8.85 -0.22 3.93
C LEU A 39 -7.53 0.55 3.74
N PRO A 40 -6.38 -0.13 3.72
CA PRO A 40 -5.09 0.52 3.52
C PRO A 40 -5.00 1.24 2.16
N PRO A 41 -4.28 2.37 2.08
CA PRO A 41 -4.00 3.03 0.81
C PRO A 41 -3.26 2.13 -0.18
N HIS A 42 -3.43 2.41 -1.46
CA HIS A 42 -2.71 1.71 -2.54
C HIS A 42 -1.22 2.06 -2.56
N ASN A 43 -0.47 1.25 -3.29
CA ASN A 43 0.93 1.50 -3.64
C ASN A 43 1.85 1.77 -2.44
N PRO A 44 1.92 0.85 -1.45
CA PRO A 44 2.68 1.11 -0.26
C PRO A 44 4.18 1.25 -0.51
N ARG A 45 4.82 1.98 0.39
CA ARG A 45 6.26 2.25 0.41
C ARG A 45 6.85 1.91 1.76
N ALA A 46 8.05 1.33 1.77
CA ALA A 46 8.78 1.04 2.99
C ALA A 46 10.29 1.22 2.80
N THR A 47 11.02 1.46 3.89
CA THR A 47 12.48 1.51 3.92
C THR A 47 13.00 0.44 4.87
N ILE A 48 14.05 -0.26 4.45
CA ILE A 48 14.85 -1.16 5.28
C ILE A 48 16.29 -0.67 5.23
N LYS A 49 16.93 -0.47 6.38
CA LYS A 49 18.36 -0.15 6.46
C LYS A 49 19.09 -1.30 7.14
N TYR A 50 20.19 -1.74 6.54
CA TYR A 50 21.03 -2.78 7.09
C TYR A 50 22.08 -2.20 8.02
N ALA A 51 22.36 -2.93 9.09
CA ALA A 51 23.40 -2.60 10.05
C ALA A 51 24.78 -2.48 9.39
N LYS A 52 25.71 -1.80 10.08
CA LYS A 52 27.14 -1.70 9.67
C LYS A 52 27.33 -1.11 8.27
N ASN A 53 26.52 -0.12 7.90
CA ASN A 53 26.53 0.49 6.57
C ASN A 53 26.27 -0.50 5.42
N GLY A 54 25.46 -1.54 5.67
CA GLY A 54 25.10 -2.54 4.68
C GLY A 54 24.19 -2.04 3.54
N GLY A 55 23.87 -0.75 3.53
CA GLY A 55 23.02 -0.10 2.55
C GLY A 55 21.55 0.03 2.99
N THR A 56 20.76 0.61 2.09
CA THR A 56 19.33 0.88 2.30
C THR A 56 18.55 0.33 1.12
N VAL A 57 17.44 -0.34 1.41
CA VAL A 57 16.47 -0.81 0.43
C VAL A 57 15.20 0.01 0.56
N HIS A 58 14.74 0.55 -0.56
CA HIS A 58 13.43 1.20 -0.67
C HIS A 58 12.48 0.28 -1.41
N LEU A 59 11.45 -0.17 -0.70
CA LEU A 59 10.39 -1.00 -1.26
C LEU A 59 9.31 -0.10 -1.83
N ALA A 60 9.01 -0.30 -3.10
CA ALA A 60 7.86 0.27 -3.78
C ALA A 60 7.06 -0.86 -4.43
N ILE A 61 5.89 -1.14 -3.88
CA ILE A 61 4.99 -2.16 -4.40
C ILE A 61 3.75 -1.47 -4.93
N ASP A 62 3.46 -1.65 -6.22
CA ASP A 62 2.25 -1.10 -6.83
C ASP A 62 1.11 -2.12 -6.78
N GLY A 63 -0.10 -1.61 -6.56
CA GLY A 63 -1.33 -2.39 -6.43
C GLY A 63 -2.20 -1.99 -5.24
N ASP A 64 -3.35 -2.67 -5.14
CA ASP A 64 -4.22 -2.63 -3.97
C ASP A 64 -3.74 -3.56 -2.85
N HIS A 65 -4.34 -3.43 -1.66
CA HIS A 65 -3.96 -4.20 -0.48
C HIS A 65 -3.96 -5.72 -0.72
N ASN A 66 -4.91 -6.23 -1.51
CA ASN A 66 -5.01 -7.66 -1.85
C ASN A 66 -3.88 -8.13 -2.77
N SER A 67 -3.52 -7.32 -3.76
CA SER A 67 -2.44 -7.61 -4.69
C SER A 67 -1.08 -7.47 -4.02
N VAL A 68 -0.91 -6.44 -3.19
CA VAL A 68 0.31 -6.21 -2.39
C VAL A 68 0.58 -7.41 -1.48
N ALA A 69 -0.43 -7.90 -0.73
CA ALA A 69 -0.26 -9.01 0.22
C ALA A 69 0.21 -10.33 -0.44
N LYS A 70 -0.01 -10.48 -1.75
CA LYS A 70 0.41 -11.66 -2.52
C LYS A 70 1.84 -11.54 -3.05
N GLN A 71 2.38 -10.33 -3.16
CA GLN A 71 3.72 -10.11 -3.70
C GLN A 71 4.80 -10.45 -2.67
N CYS A 72 5.83 -11.16 -3.12
CA CYS A 72 7.03 -11.44 -2.35
C CYS A 72 8.22 -10.76 -3.01
N ARG A 73 9.06 -10.09 -2.22
CA ARG A 73 10.29 -9.45 -2.70
C ARG A 73 11.49 -10.11 -2.07
N GLY A 74 12.49 -10.41 -2.90
CA GLY A 74 13.80 -10.84 -2.41
C GLY A 74 14.53 -9.68 -1.74
N LEU A 75 15.29 -9.98 -0.70
CA LEU A 75 16.20 -9.05 -0.04
C LEU A 75 17.61 -9.62 -0.20
N GLU A 76 18.51 -8.84 -0.79
CA GLU A 76 19.91 -9.25 -0.98
C GLU A 76 20.72 -9.21 0.33
N GLY A 77 20.13 -8.72 1.42
CA GLY A 77 20.79 -8.54 2.70
C GLY A 77 21.17 -9.85 3.37
N THR A 78 22.46 -9.99 3.67
CA THR A 78 23.02 -11.00 4.60
C THR A 78 23.23 -10.42 6.00
N LEU A 79 22.77 -9.18 6.21
CA LEU A 79 23.04 -8.38 7.40
C LEU A 79 21.77 -8.18 8.23
N ALA A 80 21.99 -7.92 9.51
CA ALA A 80 20.93 -7.54 10.44
C ALA A 80 20.29 -6.20 10.05
N LEU A 81 19.05 -5.98 10.46
CA LEU A 81 18.34 -4.73 10.18
C LEU A 81 18.54 -3.73 11.32
N GLU A 82 18.87 -2.48 10.99
CA GLU A 82 18.96 -1.36 11.96
C GLU A 82 17.76 -0.40 11.87
N LEU A 83 17.06 -0.38 10.73
CA LEU A 83 15.83 0.40 10.54
C LEU A 83 14.85 -0.40 9.69
N VAL A 84 13.59 -0.38 10.09
CA VAL A 84 12.44 -0.75 9.28
C VAL A 84 11.38 0.33 9.44
N ASP A 85 10.90 0.89 8.32
CA ASP A 85 9.82 1.87 8.36
C ASP A 85 8.85 1.67 7.20
N SER A 86 7.60 1.34 7.52
CA SER A 86 6.49 1.39 6.58
C SER A 86 5.94 2.81 6.50
N HIS A 87 6.18 3.50 5.39
CA HIS A 87 5.86 4.92 5.23
C HIS A 87 4.38 5.18 5.02
N THR A 88 3.69 4.21 4.43
CA THR A 88 2.30 4.37 4.02
C THR A 88 1.39 4.32 5.24
N ARG A 89 0.67 5.43 5.46
CA ARG A 89 -0.22 5.64 6.60
C ARG A 89 -1.66 5.81 6.15
N TYR A 90 -2.58 5.50 7.05
CA TYR A 90 -4.00 5.77 6.82
C TYR A 90 -4.26 7.27 6.65
N PRO A 91 -5.16 7.69 5.74
CA PRO A 91 -5.52 9.10 5.61
C PRO A 91 -6.09 9.62 6.92
N ASN A 92 -5.66 10.80 7.36
CA ASN A 92 -6.09 11.46 8.60
C ASN A 92 -5.66 10.76 9.92
N GLU A 93 -4.83 9.73 9.85
CA GLU A 93 -4.27 9.04 11.02
C GLU A 93 -2.74 8.99 10.92
N SER A 94 -2.04 9.04 12.06
CA SER A 94 -0.59 8.77 12.10
C SER A 94 -0.25 7.28 11.95
N ARG A 95 -1.28 6.43 11.94
CA ARG A 95 -1.18 4.96 11.94
C ARG A 95 -0.64 4.43 10.62
N ARG A 96 0.33 3.50 10.72
CA ARG A 96 0.86 2.79 9.55
C ARG A 96 -0.19 1.84 8.99
N ALA A 97 -0.31 1.83 7.67
CA ALA A 97 -1.32 1.06 6.96
C ALA A 97 -0.84 -0.34 6.55
N TYR A 98 0.46 -0.60 6.65
CA TYR A 98 1.08 -1.88 6.32
C TYR A 98 2.18 -2.24 7.32
N SER A 99 2.31 -3.52 7.62
CA SER A 99 3.47 -4.13 8.26
C SER A 99 4.32 -4.87 7.22
N LEU A 100 5.60 -5.06 7.52
CA LEU A 100 6.47 -5.95 6.76
C LEU A 100 6.50 -7.31 7.45
N LEU A 101 6.31 -8.37 6.68
CA LEU A 101 6.49 -9.74 7.11
C LEU A 101 7.83 -10.23 6.56
N LEU A 102 8.82 -10.35 7.45
CA LEU A 102 10.22 -10.64 7.17
C LEU A 102 10.50 -12.13 7.26
N PHE A 103 10.92 -12.75 6.16
CA PHE A 103 11.15 -14.19 6.08
C PHE A 103 12.65 -14.52 6.09
N HIS A 104 13.01 -15.55 6.85
CA HIS A 104 14.38 -16.08 6.88
C HIS A 104 14.82 -16.76 5.58
N GLU A 105 13.87 -17.15 4.72
CA GLU A 105 14.13 -17.83 3.47
C GLU A 105 13.62 -17.07 2.24
N TRP A 106 14.17 -17.41 1.07
CA TRP A 106 13.75 -16.85 -0.20
C TRP A 106 12.34 -17.27 -0.59
N GLY A 107 11.63 -16.39 -1.30
CA GLY A 107 10.29 -16.67 -1.80
C GLY A 107 9.20 -16.65 -0.72
N CYS A 108 9.45 -16.00 0.42
CA CYS A 108 8.49 -15.78 1.50
C CYS A 108 7.87 -17.09 2.01
N LYS A 109 8.75 -18.06 2.30
CA LYS A 109 8.39 -19.40 2.78
C LYS A 109 8.79 -19.56 4.24
N VAL A 110 7.98 -20.31 4.98
CA VAL A 110 8.34 -20.83 6.30
C VAL A 110 9.08 -22.14 6.09
N VAL A 111 10.30 -22.22 6.62
CA VAL A 111 11.15 -23.41 6.53
C VAL A 111 11.64 -23.77 7.92
N ASN A 112 11.60 -25.05 8.26
CA ASN A 112 12.05 -25.58 9.57
C ASN A 112 11.37 -24.88 10.77
N GLY A 113 10.09 -24.52 10.64
CA GLY A 113 9.32 -23.88 11.72
C GLY A 113 9.74 -22.45 12.07
N LYS A 114 10.65 -21.82 11.31
CA LYS A 114 11.03 -20.42 11.51
C LYS A 114 9.94 -19.48 11.01
N MET A 115 9.12 -19.00 11.94
CA MET A 115 8.05 -18.06 11.65
C MET A 115 8.63 -16.71 11.17
N PRO A 116 7.96 -16.03 10.23
CA PRO A 116 8.40 -14.71 9.82
C PRO A 116 8.18 -13.69 10.95
N VAL A 117 8.98 -12.63 10.92
CA VAL A 117 8.87 -11.52 11.88
C VAL A 117 8.01 -10.43 11.26
N GLU A 118 6.93 -10.06 11.94
CA GLU A 118 6.10 -8.92 11.56
C GLU A 118 6.64 -7.64 12.21
N VAL A 119 6.83 -6.59 11.41
CA VAL A 119 7.30 -5.28 11.88
C VAL A 119 6.75 -4.17 11.00
N ALA A 120 6.06 -3.18 11.59
CA ALA A 120 5.66 -1.96 10.88
C ALA A 120 6.72 -0.85 11.03
N TYR A 121 7.38 -0.80 12.19
CA TYR A 121 8.41 0.16 12.51
C TYR A 121 9.43 -0.42 13.50
N PHE A 122 10.70 -0.14 13.26
CA PHE A 122 11.81 -0.36 14.18
C PHE A 122 12.92 0.63 13.84
N ASP A 123 13.44 1.34 14.83
CA ASP A 123 14.64 2.18 14.69
C ASP A 123 15.60 1.83 15.81
N GLY A 124 16.74 1.23 15.44
CA GLY A 124 17.80 0.89 16.37
C GLY A 124 18.76 2.05 16.67
N HIS A 125 18.47 3.25 16.16
CA HIS A 125 19.29 4.46 16.31
C HIS A 125 20.77 4.26 15.95
N GLY A 126 21.05 3.35 15.01
CA GLY A 126 22.38 3.03 14.51
C GLY A 126 23.23 2.10 15.41
N SER A 127 22.75 1.73 16.59
CA SER A 127 23.46 0.82 17.51
C SER A 127 22.76 -0.52 17.69
N ASP A 128 21.43 -0.51 17.68
CA ASP A 128 20.63 -1.71 17.89
C ASP A 128 20.20 -2.35 16.58
N VAL A 129 19.95 -3.65 16.64
CA VAL A 129 19.46 -4.44 15.50
C VAL A 129 18.14 -5.11 15.84
N LEU A 130 17.29 -5.26 14.84
CA LEU A 130 15.99 -5.90 14.99
C LEU A 130 16.18 -7.35 15.46
N LYS A 131 15.45 -7.69 16.52
CA LYS A 131 15.40 -9.04 17.09
C LYS A 131 13.98 -9.58 17.06
N ASP A 132 13.85 -10.91 16.96
CA ASP A 132 12.57 -11.59 17.10
C ASP A 132 12.13 -11.65 18.57
N ALA A 133 10.94 -12.24 18.81
CA ALA A 133 10.39 -12.39 20.15
C ALA A 133 11.24 -13.29 21.07
N GLN A 134 12.15 -14.09 20.51
CA GLN A 134 13.08 -14.96 21.23
C GLN A 134 14.45 -14.28 21.43
N GLY A 135 14.63 -13.05 20.95
CA GLY A 135 15.87 -12.28 21.07
C GLY A 135 16.91 -12.60 20.01
N ASN A 136 16.61 -13.41 18.99
CA ASN A 136 17.53 -13.69 17.89
C ASN A 136 17.55 -12.54 16.89
N VAL A 137 18.72 -12.26 16.33
CA VAL A 137 18.89 -11.23 15.31
C VAL A 137 18.15 -11.61 14.02
N VAL A 138 17.34 -10.69 13.50
CA VAL A 138 16.58 -10.89 12.27
C VAL A 138 17.45 -10.55 11.06
N ILE A 139 17.72 -11.57 10.23
CA ILE A 139 18.41 -11.45 8.95
C ILE A 139 17.48 -12.02 7.88
N PRO A 140 16.63 -11.20 7.23
CA PRO A 140 15.64 -11.70 6.29
C PRO A 140 16.18 -11.79 4.87
N LYS A 141 15.78 -12.85 4.15
CA LYS A 141 16.09 -13.03 2.72
C LYS A 141 14.94 -12.63 1.81
N SER A 142 13.73 -12.50 2.35
CA SER A 142 12.59 -12.00 1.59
C SER A 142 11.57 -11.31 2.48
N VAL A 143 10.67 -10.55 1.85
CA VAL A 143 9.67 -9.74 2.54
C VAL A 143 8.34 -9.70 1.80
N LYS A 144 7.26 -9.60 2.56
CA LYS A 144 5.93 -9.19 2.08
C LYS A 144 5.47 -7.95 2.83
N LEU A 145 4.65 -7.13 2.17
CA LEU A 145 3.86 -6.12 2.88
C LEU A 145 2.48 -6.70 3.15
N ILE A 146 2.01 -6.60 4.39
CA ILE A 146 0.69 -7.06 4.80
C ILE A 146 -0.15 -5.88 5.31
N PRO A 147 -1.46 -5.83 4.96
CA PRO A 147 -2.34 -4.75 5.34
C PRO A 147 -2.68 -4.76 6.84
N CYS A 148 -2.64 -3.59 7.49
CA CYS A 148 -3.02 -3.40 8.90
C CYS A 148 -4.52 -3.07 9.03
N ILE A 149 -5.40 -4.07 8.94
CA ILE A 149 -6.87 -3.88 8.96
C ILE A 149 -7.42 -3.99 10.40
N GLU A 150 -8.13 -2.97 10.89
CA GLU A 150 -8.92 -3.06 12.13
C GLU A 150 -10.26 -3.78 11.90
N PRO A 151 -10.82 -4.52 12.88
CA PRO A 151 -10.40 -4.68 14.28
C PRO A 151 -9.74 -6.04 14.56
N LEU A 152 -9.30 -6.76 13.52
CA LEU A 152 -8.99 -8.20 13.60
C LEU A 152 -7.55 -8.53 14.01
N MET A 153 -6.67 -7.54 14.18
CA MET A 153 -5.30 -7.75 14.64
C MET A 153 -5.06 -7.03 15.96
N ASP A 154 -4.37 -7.72 16.87
CA ASP A 154 -3.88 -7.16 18.13
C ASP A 154 -3.11 -5.85 17.81
N SER A 155 -3.75 -4.74 18.17
CA SER A 155 -3.50 -3.39 17.64
C SER A 155 -2.12 -2.80 17.96
N THR A 156 -1.25 -3.54 18.64
CA THR A 156 0.07 -3.06 19.08
C THR A 156 1.10 -3.01 17.95
N LEU A 157 1.04 -3.90 16.96
CA LEU A 157 2.07 -3.98 15.91
C LEU A 157 1.99 -2.87 14.85
N CYS A 158 0.79 -2.32 14.60
CA CYS A 158 0.58 -1.25 13.61
C CYS A 158 0.52 0.16 14.25
N ARG A 159 0.72 0.29 15.57
CA ARG A 159 0.63 1.55 16.35
C ARG A 159 1.95 2.27 16.59
N GLY A 160 3.07 1.73 16.10
CA GLY A 160 4.38 2.38 16.19
C GLY A 160 4.45 3.72 15.47
#